data_AF-A0A350USX1-F1
#
_entry.id   AF-A0A350USX1-F1
#
_cell.length_a   1.000
_cell.length_b   1.000
_cell.length_c   1.000
_cell.angle_alpha   90.00
_cell.angle_beta   90.00
_cell.angle_gamma   90.00
#
_symmetry.space_group_name_H-M   'P 1'
#
loop_
_entity.id
_entity.type
_entity.pdbx_description
1 polymer ?
#
loop_
_entity_poly.entity_id
_entity_poly.type
_entity_poly.pdbx_seq_one_letter_code
_entity_poly.pdbx_strand_id
1 'polypeptide(L)' 'MKMDMSGGSVAMATLFAAAALKIPTNVVGLIPASENMPSGTAIKPGDILKSMSGKTIEVL' A
#
# COMPACT_ATOMS: atom_id res chain seq x y z
N MET A 1 -11.96 2.49 -8.15
CA MET A 1 -12.47 1.97 -6.87
C MET A 1 -12.10 2.94 -5.75
N LYS A 2 -13.01 3.81 -5.30
CA LYS A 2 -12.64 4.94 -4.42
C LYS A 2 -12.14 4.55 -3.01
N MET A 3 -12.58 3.40 -2.51
CA MET A 3 -12.28 2.93 -1.14
C MET A 3 -11.07 1.99 -1.10
N ASP A 4 -10.35 1.80 -2.20
CA ASP A 4 -9.21 0.88 -2.29
C ASP A 4 -7.98 1.36 -1.49
N MET A 5 -8.05 2.59 -0.96
CA MET A 5 -7.10 3.16 -0.01
C MET A 5 -7.52 3.01 1.47
N SER A 6 -8.60 2.28 1.75
CA SER A 6 -9.14 2.10 3.10
C SER A 6 -8.14 1.46 4.07
N GLY A 7 -7.32 0.50 3.63
CA GLY A 7 -6.26 -0.09 4.46
C GLY A 7 -5.23 0.95 4.91
N GLY A 8 -4.77 1.81 3.99
CA GLY A 8 -3.88 2.93 4.30
C GLY A 8 -4.54 3.96 5.24
N SER A 9 -5.82 4.24 5.01
CA SER A 9 -6.61 5.15 5.86
C SER A 9 -6.75 4.63 7.28
N VAL A 10 -6.99 3.33 7.47
CA VAL A 10 -7.09 2.69 8.79
C VAL A 10 -5.74 2.71 9.50
N ALA A 11 -4.63 2.42 8.79
CA ALA A 11 -3.29 2.51 9.35
C ALA A 11 -2.99 3.93 9.85
N MET A 12 -3.29 4.94 9.03
CA MET A 12 -3.11 6.35 9.40
C MET A 12 -3.97 6.74 10.61
N ALA A 13 -5.27 6.40 10.61
CA ALA A 13 -6.18 6.68 11.71
C ALA A 13 -5.73 6.01 13.03
N THR A 14 -5.19 4.79 12.93
CA THR A 14 -4.64 4.06 14.08
C THR A 14 -3.45 4.78 14.68
N LEU A 15 -2.53 5.28 13.86
CA LEU A 15 -1.38 6.07 14.33
C LEU A 15 -1.84 7.35 15.03
N PHE A 16 -2.82 8.06 14.45
CA PHE A 16 -3.41 9.24 15.10
C PHE A 16 -4.04 8.92 16.45
N ALA A 17 -4.81 7.83 16.54
CA ALA A 17 -5.41 7.39 17.79
C ALA A 17 -4.35 7.00 18.84
N ALA A 18 -3.32 6.26 18.44
CA ALA A 18 -2.21 5.87 19.32
C ALA A 18 -1.46 7.10 19.88
N ALA A 19 -1.20 8.10 19.04
CA ALA A 19 -0.58 9.35 19.45
C ALA A 19 -1.49 10.16 20.40
N ALA A 20 -2.79 10.25 20.09
CA ALA A 20 -3.77 10.96 20.92
C ALA A 20 -3.91 10.32 22.32
N LEU A 21 -3.85 9.00 22.40
CA LEU A 21 -3.88 8.22 23.65
C LEU A 21 -2.52 8.22 24.38
N LYS A 22 -1.48 8.82 23.80
CA LYS A 22 -0.11 8.84 24.36
C LYS A 22 0.39 7.44 24.71
N ILE A 23 0.14 6.47 23.83
CA ILE A 23 0.62 5.09 24.02
C ILE A 23 2.15 5.15 24.15
N PRO A 24 2.76 4.63 25.23
CA PRO A 24 4.18 4.78 25.52
C PRO A 24 5.04 3.76 24.74
N THR A 25 4.76 3.63 23.44
CA THR A 25 5.45 2.69 22.54
C THR A 25 5.70 3.36 21.20
N ASN A 26 6.86 3.10 20.61
CA ASN A 26 7.18 3.56 19.25
C ASN A 26 6.37 2.75 18.23
N VAL A 27 5.62 3.44 17.36
CA VAL A 27 4.83 2.82 16.29
C VAL A 27 5.25 3.42 14.95
N VAL A 28 5.49 2.58 13.95
CA VAL A 28 5.81 2.98 12.58
C VAL A 28 4.74 2.42 11.65
N GLY A 29 4.14 3.28 10.81
CA GLY A 29 3.23 2.86 9.74
C GLY A 29 3.80 3.18 8.37
N LEU A 30 3.60 2.25 7.43
CA LEU A 30 3.98 2.39 6.02
C LEU A 30 2.71 2.39 5.17
N ILE A 31 2.55 3.40 4.31
CA ILE A 31 1.37 3.58 3.46
C ILE A 31 1.82 3.78 2.01
N PRO A 32 2.06 2.69 1.25
CA PRO A 32 2.26 2.81 -0.19
C PRO A 32 0.96 3.24 -0.86
N ALA A 33 1.02 4.25 -1.72
CA ALA A 33 -0.16 4.84 -2.38
C ALA A 33 0.09 4.97 -3.89
N SER A 34 -0.87 4.51 -4.68
CA SER A 34 -0.87 4.59 -6.15
C SER A 34 -2.31 4.50 -6.67
N GLU A 35 -2.53 4.91 -7.92
CA GLU A 35 -3.76 4.59 -8.65
C GLU A 35 -3.51 3.42 -9.61
N ASN A 36 -4.52 2.58 -9.81
CA ASN A 36 -4.50 1.54 -10.83
C ASN A 36 -5.36 1.97 -12.02
N MET A 37 -4.72 2.52 -13.04
CA MET A 37 -5.37 3.13 -14.21
C MET A 37 -4.98 2.43 -15.52
N PRO A 38 -5.94 2.24 -16.45
CA PRO A 38 -5.61 1.78 -17.79
C PRO A 38 -4.85 2.88 -18.55
N SER A 39 -3.79 2.49 -19.26
CA SER A 39 -3.03 3.37 -20.16
C SER A 39 -2.24 2.52 -21.17
N GLY A 40 -1.70 3.15 -22.21
CA GLY A 40 -0.77 2.47 -23.14
C GLY A 40 0.54 2.02 -22.50
N THR A 41 0.82 2.48 -21.28
CA THR A 41 2.01 2.12 -20.49
C THR A 41 1.66 1.38 -19.20
N ALA A 42 0.41 0.89 -19.06
CA ALA A 42 -0.02 0.15 -17.89
C ALA A 42 0.61 -1.25 -17.85
N ILE A 43 0.60 -1.86 -16.66
CA ILE A 43 0.96 -3.26 -16.46
C ILE A 43 -0.01 -4.13 -17.26
N LYS A 44 0.52 -5.18 -17.91
CA LYS A 44 -0.23 -6.11 -18.77
C LYS A 44 -0.34 -7.48 -18.10
N PRO A 45 -1.44 -8.21 -18.33
CA PRO A 45 -1.49 -9.64 -18.01
C PRO A 45 -0.32 -10.38 -18.70
N GLY A 46 0.36 -11.24 -17.94
CA GLY A 46 1.59 -11.94 -18.32
C GLY A 46 2.90 -11.20 -18.02
N ASP A 47 2.86 -9.92 -17.59
CA ASP A 47 4.09 -9.22 -17.19
C ASP A 47 4.73 -9.91 -15.96
N ILE A 48 6.05 -10.11 -16.00
CA ILE A 48 6.85 -10.64 -14.89
C ILE A 48 7.54 -9.50 -14.16
N LEU A 49 7.10 -9.19 -12.95
CA LEU A 49 7.68 -8.14 -12.12
C LEU A 49 8.67 -8.72 -11.11
N LYS A 50 9.75 -7.99 -10.82
CA LYS A 50 10.71 -8.34 -9.77
C LYS A 50 10.43 -7.51 -8.52
N SER A 51 10.15 -8.18 -7.40
CA SER A 51 9.91 -7.52 -6.11
C SER A 51 11.22 -6.99 -5.49
N MET A 52 11.09 -6.14 -4.47
CA MET A 52 12.25 -5.69 -3.68
C MET A 52 13.01 -6.83 -3.00
N SER A 53 12.36 -7.96 -2.69
CA SER A 53 13.02 -9.15 -2.14
C SER A 53 13.73 -10.00 -3.21
N GLY A 54 13.67 -9.58 -4.48
CA GLY A 54 14.30 -10.25 -5.61
C GLY A 54 13.48 -11.38 -6.23
N LYS A 55 12.31 -11.71 -5.67
CA LYS A 55 11.39 -12.72 -6.20
C LYS A 55 10.66 -12.19 -7.44
N THR A 56 10.32 -13.09 -8.37
CA THR A 56 9.52 -12.76 -9.56
C THR A 56 8.04 -13.05 -9.32
N ILE A 57 7.16 -12.23 -9.90
CA ILE A 57 5.70 -12.32 -9.79
C ILE A 57 5.12 -12.20 -11.20
N GLU A 58 4.33 -13.20 -11.60
CA GLU A 58 3.51 -13.12 -12.81
C GLU A 58 2.20 -12.40 -12.48
N VAL A 59 1.85 -11.41 -13.31
CA VAL A 59 0.58 -10.70 -13.23
C VAL A 59 -0.45 -11.44 -14.07
N LEU A 60 -1.43 -12.08 -13.45
CA LEU A 60 -2.52 -12.82 -14.13
C LEU A 60 -3.76 -11.95 -14.37
#